data_AF-K9PA42-F1
#
_entry.id   AF-K9PA42-F1
#
_cell.length_a   1.000
_cell.length_b   1.000
_cell.length_c   1.000
_cell.angle_alpha   90.00
_cell.angle_beta   90.00
_cell.angle_gamma   90.00
#
_symmetry.space_group_name_H-M   'P 1'
#
loop_
_entity.id
_entity.type
_entity.pdbx_description
1 polymer ?
#
loop_
_entity_poly.entity_id
_entity_poly.type
_entity_poly.pdbx_seq_one_letter_code
_entity_poly.pdbx_strand_id
1 'polypeptide(L)'
;MAGHRCTKAEAEARHSWIVEQIAAFRPRPQIVREVMERYGVSRPQALKYLQRADAERFQVYDSVERMDLLTTALQAAEKAVELAIARKNPNEIIGAVRLLNGLTGFGIDLSGNYNRRPKPWQR
;
A
#
# COMPACT_ATOMS: atom_id res chain seq x y z
N MET A 1 -14.78 -6.34 -29.81
CA MET A 1 -13.77 -5.27 -29.63
C MET A 1 -12.42 -5.94 -29.37
N ALA A 2 -11.49 -5.83 -30.32
CA ALA A 2 -10.15 -6.40 -30.15
C ALA A 2 -9.42 -5.62 -29.05
N GLY A 3 -9.12 -6.28 -27.93
CA GLY A 3 -8.41 -5.67 -26.82
C GLY A 3 -6.99 -5.30 -27.25
N HIS A 4 -6.72 -4.02 -27.41
CA HIS A 4 -5.37 -3.54 -27.70
C HIS A 4 -4.47 -3.89 -26.51
N ARG A 5 -3.43 -4.70 -26.74
CA ARG A 5 -2.49 -5.03 -25.66
C ARG A 5 -1.70 -3.76 -25.34
N CYS A 6 -1.73 -3.38 -24.07
CA CYS A 6 -0.89 -2.33 -23.51
C CYS A 6 0.58 -2.58 -23.91
N THR A 7 1.21 -1.59 -24.52
CA THR A 7 2.63 -1.61 -24.84
C THR A 7 3.44 -1.55 -23.54
N LYS A 8 4.73 -1.93 -23.62
CA LYS A 8 5.65 -1.85 -22.48
C LYS A 8 5.78 -0.42 -21.96
N ALA A 9 5.87 0.57 -22.84
CA ALA A 9 5.97 1.98 -22.48
C ALA A 9 4.72 2.49 -21.73
N GLU A 10 3.52 2.10 -22.19
CA GLU A 10 2.27 2.45 -21.50
C GLU A 10 2.14 1.76 -20.13
N ALA A 11 2.63 0.52 -20.02
CA ALA A 11 2.63 -0.20 -18.75
C ALA A 11 3.57 0.47 -17.73
N GLU A 12 4.74 0.93 -18.19
CA GLU A 12 5.70 1.67 -17.38
C GLU A 12 5.12 3.02 -16.92
N ALA A 13 4.58 3.82 -17.86
CA ALA A 13 3.95 5.10 -17.54
C ALA A 13 2.78 4.97 -16.55
N ARG A 14 1.97 3.91 -16.69
CA ARG A 14 0.91 3.58 -15.73
C ARG A 14 1.49 3.27 -14.35
N HIS A 15 2.57 2.50 -14.29
CA HIS A 15 3.22 2.13 -13.04
C HIS A 15 3.81 3.36 -12.33
N SER A 16 4.60 4.17 -13.03
CA SER A 16 5.18 5.41 -12.50
C SER A 16 4.13 6.34 -11.94
N TRP A 17 3.03 6.56 -12.67
CA TRP A 17 1.94 7.40 -12.19
C TRP A 17 1.34 6.89 -10.86
N ILE A 18 1.15 5.58 -10.72
CA ILE A 18 0.61 4.99 -9.48
C ILE A 18 1.61 5.15 -8.32
N VAL A 19 2.91 4.95 -8.56
CA VAL A 19 3.96 5.16 -7.54
C VAL A 19 3.95 6.60 -7.04
N GLU A 20 3.84 7.58 -7.94
CA GLU A 20 3.73 9.00 -7.57
C GLU A 20 2.50 9.27 -6.68
N GLN A 21 1.35 8.67 -7.00
CA GLN A 21 0.14 8.86 -6.18
C GLN A 21 0.29 8.23 -4.78
N ILE A 22 0.99 7.09 -4.67
CA ILE A 22 1.29 6.45 -3.39
C ILE A 22 2.27 7.30 -2.58
N ALA A 23 3.32 7.82 -3.22
CA ALA A 23 4.30 8.70 -2.59
C ALA A 23 3.66 10.02 -2.09
N ALA A 24 2.64 10.52 -2.80
CA ALA A 24 1.81 11.65 -2.38
C ALA A 24 0.78 11.30 -1.28
N PHE A 25 0.86 10.10 -0.68
CA PHE A 25 -0.04 9.61 0.38
C PHE A 25 -1.54 9.67 0.03
N ARG A 26 -1.90 9.58 -1.25
CA ARG A 26 -3.31 9.64 -1.65
C ARG A 26 -4.07 8.39 -1.18
N PRO A 27 -5.37 8.52 -0.83
CA PRO A 27 -6.16 7.38 -0.39
C PRO A 27 -6.23 6.27 -1.45
N ARG A 28 -5.85 5.04 -1.07
CA ARG A 28 -5.83 3.87 -1.96
C ARG A 28 -7.14 3.66 -2.74
N PRO A 29 -8.35 3.80 -2.16
CA PRO A 29 -9.60 3.65 -2.91
C PRO A 29 -9.75 4.69 -4.03
N GLN A 30 -9.24 5.91 -3.82
CA GLN A 30 -9.26 6.97 -4.80
C GLN A 30 -8.30 6.66 -5.96
N ILE A 31 -7.08 6.20 -5.65
CA ILE A 31 -6.11 5.78 -6.68
C ILE A 31 -6.70 4.65 -7.54
N VAL A 32 -7.32 3.63 -6.93
CA VAL A 32 -7.94 2.51 -7.67
C VAL A 32 -9.03 3.01 -8.62
N ARG A 33 -9.90 3.92 -8.15
CA ARG A 33 -10.95 4.50 -9.00
C ARG A 33 -10.35 5.24 -10.20
N GLU A 34 -9.37 6.10 -9.95
CA GLU A 34 -8.71 6.88 -11.02
C GLU A 34 -7.94 6.00 -12.00
N VAL A 35 -7.33 4.88 -11.55
CA VAL A 35 -6.72 3.90 -12.46
C VAL A 35 -7.76 3.25 -13.37
N MET A 36 -8.92 2.89 -12.82
CA MET A 36 -10.01 2.29 -13.60
C MET A 36 -10.54 3.29 -14.65
N GLU A 37 -10.79 4.53 -14.24
CA GLU A 37 -11.30 5.59 -15.12
C GLU A 37 -10.28 5.98 -16.19
N ARG A 38 -9.03 6.21 -15.82
CA ARG A 38 -7.98 6.69 -16.73
C ARG A 38 -7.54 5.63 -17.73
N TYR A 39 -7.46 4.37 -17.32
CA TYR A 39 -6.87 3.31 -18.15
C TYR A 39 -7.89 2.26 -18.62
N GLY A 40 -9.18 2.42 -18.29
CA GLY A 40 -10.25 1.51 -18.72
C GLY A 40 -10.08 0.08 -18.21
N VAL A 41 -9.41 -0.11 -17.06
CA VAL A 41 -9.13 -1.45 -16.51
C VAL A 41 -10.14 -1.87 -15.46
N SER A 42 -10.33 -3.18 -15.31
CA SER A 42 -11.17 -3.73 -14.25
C SER A 42 -10.62 -3.43 -12.86
N ARG A 43 -11.49 -3.38 -11.85
CA ARG A 43 -11.07 -3.18 -10.44
C ARG A 43 -10.03 -4.20 -9.96
N PRO A 44 -10.14 -5.51 -10.23
CA PRO A 44 -9.10 -6.48 -9.86
C PRO A 44 -7.74 -6.17 -10.51
N GLN A 45 -7.74 -5.64 -11.73
CA GLN A 45 -6.52 -5.26 -12.43
C GLN A 45 -5.91 -3.96 -11.88
N ALA A 46 -6.73 -2.97 -11.55
CA ALA A 46 -6.29 -1.76 -10.86
C ALA A 46 -5.66 -2.09 -9.49
N LEU A 47 -6.25 -3.01 -8.72
CA LEU A 47 -5.69 -3.48 -7.45
C LEU A 47 -4.34 -4.18 -7.63
N LYS A 48 -4.17 -4.98 -8.69
CA LYS A 48 -2.86 -5.59 -9.01
C LYS A 48 -1.79 -4.54 -9.30
N TYR A 49 -2.13 -3.48 -10.03
CA TYR A 49 -1.18 -2.39 -10.31
C TYR A 49 -0.80 -1.65 -9.04
N LEU A 50 -1.78 -1.34 -8.18
CA LEU A 50 -1.51 -0.72 -6.88
C LEU A 50 -0.59 -1.60 -6.03
N GLN A 51 -0.85 -2.91 -5.96
CA GLN A 51 -0.04 -3.84 -5.16
C GLN A 51 1.41 -3.93 -5.65
N ARG A 52 1.63 -3.89 -6.97
CA ARG A 52 2.97 -3.85 -7.55
C ARG A 52 3.70 -2.56 -7.19
N ALA A 53 3.05 -1.40 -7.39
CA ALA A 53 3.63 -0.11 -7.04
C ALA A 53 3.94 0.02 -5.54
N ASP A 54 3.09 -0.55 -4.67
CA ASP A 54 3.28 -0.56 -3.22
C ASP A 54 4.49 -1.42 -2.79
N ALA A 55 4.81 -2.47 -3.56
CA ALA A 55 6.01 -3.29 -3.34
C ALA A 55 7.31 -2.57 -3.78
N GLU A 56 7.20 -1.70 -4.79
CA GLU A 56 8.34 -0.98 -5.38
C GLU A 56 8.58 0.39 -4.70
N ARG A 57 7.59 0.96 -3.97
CA ARG A 57 7.68 2.31 -3.36
C ARG A 57 8.85 2.51 -2.40
N PHE A 58 9.30 1.44 -1.74
CA PHE A 58 10.42 1.50 -0.82
C PHE A 58 11.77 1.24 -1.49
N GLN A 59 11.79 0.85 -2.77
CA GLN A 59 13.03 0.61 -3.51
C GLN A 59 13.65 1.91 -4.04
N VAL A 60 12.86 2.99 -4.10
CA VAL A 60 13.29 4.32 -4.58
C VAL A 60 14.14 5.05 -3.54
N TYR A 61 13.90 4.77 -2.26
CA TYR A 61 14.63 5.37 -1.15
C TYR A 61 15.90 4.57 -0.85
N ASP A 62 17.00 5.27 -0.57
CA ASP A 62 18.19 4.59 -0.07
C ASP A 62 17.92 3.96 1.32
N SER A 63 18.86 3.16 1.83
CA SER A 63 18.67 2.46 3.11
C SER A 63 18.56 3.41 4.31
N VAL A 64 19.17 4.60 4.23
CA VAL A 64 19.20 5.58 5.32
C VAL A 64 17.89 6.37 5.33
N GLU A 65 17.47 6.89 4.17
CA GLU A 65 16.20 7.60 4.01
C GLU A 65 15.00 6.73 4.40
N ARG A 66 15.04 5.43 4.08
CA ARG A 66 14.04 4.46 4.55
C ARG A 66 13.99 4.37 6.06
N MET A 67 15.15 4.23 6.72
CA MET A 67 15.21 4.08 8.17
C MET A 67 14.71 5.33 8.89
N ASP A 68 15.01 6.52 8.37
CA ASP A 68 14.55 7.78 8.96
C ASP A 68 13.04 7.98 8.78
N LEU A 69 12.51 7.67 7.59
CA LEU A 69 11.06 7.69 7.34
C LEU A 69 10.32 6.67 8.22
N LEU A 70 10.88 5.47 8.37
CA LEU A 70 10.27 4.40 9.17
C LEU A 70 10.30 4.76 10.66
N THR A 71 11.42 5.30 11.15
CA THR A 71 11.55 5.80 12.53
C THR A 71 10.56 6.91 12.83
N THR A 72 10.45 7.90 11.93
CA THR A 72 9.51 9.02 12.08
C THR A 72 8.07 8.55 12.08
N ALA A 73 7.73 7.61 11.19
CA ALA A 73 6.37 7.08 11.09
C ALA A 73 6.00 6.18 12.29
N LEU A 74 6.96 5.42 12.83
CA LEU A 74 6.81 4.67 14.07
C LEU A 74 6.51 5.59 15.26
N GLN A 75 7.32 6.62 15.48
CA GLN A 75 7.13 7.59 16.56
C GLN A 75 5.77 8.30 16.48
N ALA A 76 5.38 8.73 15.28
CA ALA A 76 4.08 9.38 15.07
C ALA A 76 2.91 8.45 15.40
N ALA A 77 3.04 7.16 15.09
CA ALA A 77 1.99 6.19 15.32
C ALA A 77 1.96 5.67 16.77
N GLU A 78 3.09 5.54 17.46
CA GLU A 78 3.14 5.32 18.92
C GLU A 78 2.41 6.45 19.66
N LYS A 79 2.69 7.70 19.30
CA LYS A 79 2.00 8.87 19.87
C LYS A 79 0.50 8.86 19.57
N ALA A 80 0.08 8.41 18.39
CA ALA A 80 -1.33 8.27 18.04
C ALA A 80 -2.02 7.17 18.88
N VAL A 81 -1.33 6.06 19.15
CA VAL A 81 -1.82 5.00 20.04
C VAL A 81 -1.97 5.52 21.47
N GLU A 82 -0.98 6.24 22.00
CA GLU A 82 -1.05 6.84 23.34
C GLU A 82 -2.26 7.78 23.48
N LEU A 83 -2.49 8.64 22.48
CA LEU A 83 -3.63 9.54 22.46
C LEU A 83 -4.97 8.79 22.35
N ALA A 84 -5.02 7.72 21.55
CA ALA A 84 -6.23 6.90 21.40
C ALA A 84 -6.56 6.13 22.69
N ILE A 85 -5.54 5.64 23.41
CA ILE A 85 -5.67 5.03 24.74
C ILE A 85 -6.21 6.06 25.74
N ALA A 86 -5.63 7.27 25.78
CA ALA A 86 -6.08 8.34 26.67
C ALA A 86 -7.54 8.73 26.41
N ARG A 87 -7.98 8.69 25.15
CA ARG A 87 -9.36 8.97 24.73
C ARG A 87 -10.32 7.79 24.89
N LYS A 88 -9.83 6.61 25.28
CA LYS A 88 -10.60 5.36 25.41
C LYS A 88 -11.42 5.03 24.14
N ASN A 89 -10.89 5.35 22.96
CA ASN A 89 -11.56 5.07 21.69
C ASN A 89 -10.95 3.82 21.03
N PRO A 90 -11.56 2.62 21.20
CA PRO A 90 -10.99 1.37 20.69
C PRO A 90 -10.85 1.34 19.16
N ASN A 91 -11.69 2.08 18.43
CA ASN A 91 -11.61 2.14 16.97
C ASN A 91 -10.35 2.90 16.49
N GLU A 92 -9.97 3.97 17.20
CA GLU A 92 -8.75 4.73 16.90
C GLU A 92 -7.49 3.91 17.23
N ILE A 93 -7.52 3.14 18.32
CA ILE A 93 -6.43 2.21 18.68
C ILE A 93 -6.22 1.17 17.57
N ILE A 94 -7.30 0.52 17.11
CA ILE A 94 -7.22 -0.46 16.02
C ILE A 94 -6.73 0.20 14.72
N GLY A 95 -7.17 1.42 14.43
CA GLY A 95 -6.72 2.19 13.27
C GLY A 95 -5.21 2.48 13.31
N ALA A 96 -4.71 2.94 14.45
CA ALA A 96 -3.29 3.25 14.65
C ALA A 96 -2.40 1.99 14.59
N VAL A 97 -2.84 0.87 15.17
CA VAL A 97 -2.12 -0.43 15.08
C VAL A 97 -2.07 -0.95 13.63
N ARG A 98 -3.16 -0.80 12.86
CA ARG A 98 -3.16 -1.17 11.43
C ARG A 98 -2.21 -0.29 10.61
N LEU A 99 -2.12 0.99 10.94
CA LEU A 99 -1.18 1.94 10.35
C LEU A 99 0.27 1.55 10.66
N LEU A 100 0.58 1.23 11.92
CA LEU A 100 1.89 0.71 12.36
C LEU A 100 2.28 -0.54 11.56
N ASN A 101 1.38 -1.52 11.44
CA ASN A 101 1.64 -2.74 10.66
C ASN A 101 1.86 -2.47 9.16
N GLY A 102 1.19 -1.45 8.60
CA GLY A 102 1.37 -1.04 7.22
C GLY A 102 2.70 -0.30 6.95
N LEU A 103 3.26 0.34 7.98
CA LEU A 103 4.50 1.12 7.90
C LEU A 103 5.74 0.26 8.13
N THR A 104 5.70 -0.68 9.07
CA THR A 104 6.86 -1.52 9.42
C THR A 104 7.04 -2.73 8.50
N GLY A 105 6.10 -2.97 7.58
CA GLY A 105 6.18 -4.11 6.66
C GLY A 105 6.07 -5.48 7.34
N PHE A 106 5.78 -5.54 8.65
CA PHE A 106 5.66 -6.79 9.41
C PHE A 106 4.49 -7.68 8.97
N GLY A 107 3.65 -7.23 8.04
CA GLY A 107 2.89 -8.15 7.18
C GLY A 107 1.96 -9.11 7.91
N ILE A 108 1.56 -8.81 9.15
CA ILE A 108 0.42 -9.50 9.75
C ILE A 108 -0.81 -8.82 9.17
N ASP A 109 -1.35 -9.47 8.14
CA ASP A 109 -2.67 -9.19 7.60
C ASP A 109 -3.72 -9.44 8.68
N LEU A 110 -3.94 -8.44 9.55
CA LEU A 110 -4.98 -8.45 10.57
C LEU A 110 -6.39 -8.30 9.97
N SER A 111 -6.54 -8.39 8.64
CA SER A 111 -7.87 -8.43 7.99
C SER A 111 -8.58 -9.78 8.15
N GLY A 112 -7.98 -10.75 8.86
CA GLY A 112 -8.66 -12.00 9.20
C GLY A 112 -8.84 -12.96 8.01
N ASN A 113 -7.98 -12.88 6.99
CA ASN A 113 -8.05 -13.79 5.86
C ASN A 113 -7.23 -15.06 6.11
N TYR A 114 -7.82 -16.01 6.84
CA TYR A 114 -7.24 -17.31 7.24
C TYR A 114 -6.84 -18.27 6.09
N ASN A 115 -6.79 -17.82 4.84
CA ASN A 115 -6.76 -18.71 3.67
C ASN A 115 -5.50 -18.62 2.79
N ARG A 116 -4.35 -18.22 3.35
CA ARG A 116 -3.05 -18.37 2.66
C ARG A 116 -2.30 -19.59 3.20
N ARG A 117 -2.63 -20.78 2.68
CA ARG A 117 -1.67 -21.89 2.68
C ARG A 117 -0.49 -21.50 1.76
N PRO A 118 0.77 -21.66 2.18
CA PRO A 118 1.91 -21.44 1.29
C PRO A 118 1.84 -22.42 0.12
N LYS A 119 2.09 -21.92 -1.10
CA LYS A 119 2.09 -22.75 -2.30
C LYS A 119 3.37 -23.60 -2.32
N PRO A 120 3.29 -24.90 -2.63
CA PRO A 120 4.32 -25.90 -2.32
C PRO A 120 5.63 -25.83 -3.13
N TRP A 121 5.87 -24.80 -3.92
CA TRP A 121 7.05 -24.70 -4.82
C TRP A 121 8.03 -23.58 -4.45
N GLN A 122 8.01 -23.11 -3.21
CA GLN A 122 9.01 -22.17 -2.68
C GLN A 122 9.94 -22.84 -1.65
N ARG A 123 10.37 -24.08 -1.92
CA ARG A 123 11.51 -24.70 -1.22
C ARG A 123 12.67 -24.88 -2.19
#